data_AF-A0A7W1DU68-F1
#
_entry.id   AF-A0A7W1DU68-F1
#
_cell.length_a   1.000
_cell.length_b   1.000
_cell.length_c   1.000
_cell.angle_alpha   90.00
_cell.angle_beta   90.00
_cell.angle_gamma   90.00
#
_symmetry.space_group_name_H-M   'P 1'
#
loop_
_entity.id
_entity.type
_entity.pdbx_description
1 polymer ?
#
loop_
_entity_poly.entity_id
_entity_poly.type
_entity_poly.pdbx_seq_one_letter_code
_entity_poly.pdbx_strand_id
1 'polypeptide(L)'
;PADTYFFRTTRRKVFRTDLPRTGLFEGSTVTFVAMQLAYYLGFRVAILIGVDHSFKSQGEAHKVVVAGDVDHDHFDPRYFAGGVRWQLPDLAGSERAYAGARDAWEQDGRKILDATVGGKLTVFPKVEYKAVLEGRSLTAREASQL
;
A
#
# COMPACT_ATOMS: atom_id res chain seq x y z
N PRO A 1 -3.09 2.12 28.57
CA PRO A 1 -2.35 1.38 27.51
C PRO A 1 -2.87 -0.06 27.27
N ALA A 2 -4.16 -0.36 27.53
CA ALA A 2 -4.71 -1.71 27.33
C ALA A 2 -4.96 -2.04 25.84
N ASP A 3 -5.10 -1.03 24.98
CA ASP A 3 -5.51 -1.20 23.57
C ASP A 3 -4.40 -0.88 22.55
N THR A 4 -3.13 -0.95 22.95
CA THR A 4 -1.99 -0.73 22.05
C THR A 4 -1.25 -2.03 21.79
N TYR A 5 -1.20 -2.44 20.52
CA TYR A 5 -0.46 -3.61 20.07
C TYR A 5 0.82 -3.18 19.33
N PHE A 6 1.95 -3.81 19.69
CA PHE A 6 3.23 -3.59 19.04
C PHE A 6 3.59 -4.80 18.19
N PHE A 7 3.83 -4.59 16.90
CA PHE A 7 4.29 -5.64 15.99
C PHE A 7 5.78 -5.49 15.71
N ARG A 8 6.48 -6.62 15.70
CA ARG A 8 7.91 -6.65 15.36
C ARG A 8 8.10 -6.55 13.85
N THR A 9 8.99 -5.68 13.41
CA THR A 9 9.54 -5.67 12.05
C THR A 9 10.43 -6.88 11.78
N THR A 10 10.24 -7.54 10.63
CA THR A 10 11.04 -8.67 10.19
C THR A 10 11.78 -8.37 8.90
N ARG A 11 12.96 -9.00 8.71
CA ARG A 11 13.78 -8.83 7.51
C ARG A 11 13.38 -9.74 6.34
N ARG A 12 12.52 -10.73 6.59
CA ARG A 12 12.12 -11.69 5.56
C ARG A 12 11.07 -11.02 4.67
N LYS A 13 11.41 -10.88 3.38
CA LYS A 13 10.60 -10.19 2.38
C LYS A 13 9.41 -11.03 1.91
N VAL A 14 8.47 -11.30 2.82
CA VAL A 14 7.27 -12.11 2.56
C VAL A 14 6.05 -11.46 3.19
N PHE A 15 4.88 -11.66 2.58
CA PHE A 15 3.60 -11.28 3.18
C PHE A 15 3.34 -12.11 4.44
N ARG A 16 2.86 -11.46 5.51
CA ARG A 16 2.56 -12.10 6.79
C ARG A 16 1.07 -12.14 7.04
N THR A 17 0.57 -13.33 7.34
CA THR A 17 -0.85 -13.61 7.57
C THR A 17 -1.22 -13.71 9.05
N ASP A 18 -0.24 -13.99 9.92
CA ASP A 18 -0.38 -14.05 11.39
C ASP A 18 0.60 -13.08 12.06
N LEU A 19 0.17 -11.82 12.20
CA LEU A 19 1.01 -10.73 12.66
C LEU A 19 1.45 -10.84 14.13
N PRO A 20 0.59 -11.22 15.09
CA PRO A 20 1.03 -11.35 16.50
C PRO A 20 2.14 -12.38 16.68
N ARG A 21 2.14 -13.47 15.88
CA ARG A 21 3.16 -14.51 15.97
C ARG A 21 4.41 -14.20 15.15
N THR A 22 4.22 -13.70 13.94
CA THR A 22 5.32 -13.61 12.96
C THR A 22 5.91 -12.21 12.82
N GLY A 23 5.26 -11.19 13.37
CA GLY A 23 5.57 -9.79 13.07
C GLY A 23 5.12 -9.40 11.66
N LEU A 24 5.65 -8.30 11.15
CA LEU A 24 5.34 -7.77 9.82
C LEU A 24 6.61 -7.51 9.00
N PHE A 25 6.44 -7.30 7.70
CA PHE A 25 7.49 -6.76 6.82
C PHE A 25 6.94 -5.52 6.11
N GLU A 26 7.72 -4.45 6.01
CA GLU A 26 7.23 -3.15 5.51
C GLU A 26 7.09 -3.09 3.99
N GLY A 27 7.78 -3.95 3.22
CA GLY A 27 7.57 -4.00 1.77
C GLY A 27 7.91 -2.71 1.02
N SER A 28 8.80 -1.88 1.55
CA SER A 28 9.17 -0.57 0.98
C SER A 28 7.98 0.40 0.82
N THR A 29 6.83 0.15 1.47
CA THR A 29 5.64 1.01 1.42
C THR A 29 4.73 0.79 2.62
N VAL A 30 4.24 1.87 3.23
CA VAL A 30 3.28 1.78 4.35
C VAL A 30 1.99 1.03 3.99
N THR A 31 1.58 1.07 2.71
CA THR A 31 0.37 0.40 2.23
C THR A 31 0.49 -1.12 2.34
N PHE A 32 1.70 -1.69 2.19
CA PHE A 32 1.91 -3.13 2.33
C PHE A 32 1.76 -3.59 3.80
N VAL A 33 2.11 -2.74 4.77
CA VAL A 33 1.79 -2.97 6.18
C VAL A 33 0.28 -2.97 6.41
N ALA A 34 -0.42 -1.99 5.85
CA ALA A 34 -1.88 -1.90 5.95
C ALA A 34 -2.58 -3.14 5.36
N MET A 35 -2.09 -3.67 4.23
CA MET A 35 -2.62 -4.90 3.62
C MET A 35 -2.45 -6.13 4.53
N GLN A 36 -1.31 -6.27 5.20
CA GLN A 36 -1.10 -7.37 6.16
C GLN A 36 -2.02 -7.25 7.37
N LEU A 37 -2.21 -6.03 7.88
CA LEU A 37 -3.14 -5.76 8.98
C LEU A 37 -4.58 -6.08 8.58
N ALA A 38 -5.04 -5.58 7.43
CA ALA A 38 -6.38 -5.87 6.92
C ALA A 38 -6.60 -7.38 6.71
N TYR A 39 -5.60 -8.08 6.16
CA TYR A 39 -5.67 -9.53 6.02
C TYR A 39 -5.83 -10.21 7.39
N TYR A 40 -4.99 -9.86 8.37
CA TYR A 40 -5.01 -10.45 9.70
C TYR A 40 -6.33 -10.20 10.43
N LEU A 41 -6.91 -9.01 10.25
CA LEU A 41 -8.22 -8.62 10.79
C LEU A 41 -9.41 -9.29 10.09
N GLY A 42 -9.16 -10.10 9.05
CA GLY A 42 -10.19 -10.92 8.40
C GLY A 42 -10.91 -10.23 7.24
N PHE A 43 -10.43 -9.08 6.76
CA PHE A 43 -11.00 -8.44 5.57
C PHE A 43 -10.84 -9.36 4.35
N ARG A 44 -11.89 -9.43 3.54
CA ARG A 44 -11.95 -10.24 2.31
C ARG A 44 -11.73 -9.41 1.04
N VAL A 45 -12.02 -8.12 1.11
CA VAL A 45 -11.78 -7.16 0.03
C VAL A 45 -11.14 -5.92 0.63
N ALA A 46 -10.02 -5.48 0.05
CA ALA A 46 -9.41 -4.19 0.33
C ALA A 46 -9.39 -3.37 -0.96
N ILE A 47 -9.79 -2.10 -0.87
CA ILE A 47 -9.81 -1.19 -2.02
C ILE A 47 -8.83 -0.05 -1.74
N LEU A 48 -7.86 0.10 -2.63
CA LEU A 48 -6.85 1.14 -2.56
C LEU A 48 -7.36 2.43 -3.19
N ILE A 49 -7.10 3.54 -2.53
CA ILE A 49 -7.41 4.89 -3.01
C ILE A 49 -6.20 5.76 -2.68
N GLY A 50 -5.74 6.56 -3.64
CA GLY A 50 -4.62 7.48 -3.46
C GLY A 50 -3.24 6.83 -3.56
N VAL A 51 -3.12 5.69 -4.24
CA VAL A 51 -1.83 5.03 -4.51
C VAL A 51 -1.33 5.43 -5.89
N ASP A 52 -0.81 6.65 -5.99
CA ASP A 52 -0.41 7.23 -7.29
C ASP A 52 0.73 6.48 -7.95
N HIS A 53 1.66 5.94 -7.15
CA HIS A 53 2.85 5.18 -7.61
C HIS A 53 3.61 5.92 -8.72
N SER A 54 3.77 7.23 -8.55
CA SER A 54 4.33 8.13 -9.56
C SER A 54 5.13 9.23 -8.88
N PHE A 55 6.44 9.22 -9.06
CA PHE A 55 7.35 10.21 -8.51
C PHE A 55 8.16 10.86 -9.64
N LYS A 56 8.37 12.17 -9.57
CA LYS A 56 9.26 12.91 -10.46
C LYS A 56 10.71 12.77 -10.03
N SER A 57 10.99 12.75 -8.72
CA SER A 57 12.34 12.53 -8.21
C SER A 57 12.84 11.13 -8.58
N GLN A 58 14.08 11.05 -9.07
CA GLN A 58 14.72 9.81 -9.50
C GLN A 58 16.04 9.61 -8.73
N GLY A 59 16.43 8.35 -8.56
CA GLY A 59 17.72 8.01 -7.96
C GLY A 59 17.73 6.59 -7.40
N GLU A 60 18.77 6.29 -6.64
CA GLU A 60 18.89 5.02 -5.93
C GLU A 60 17.79 4.87 -4.86
N ALA A 61 17.16 3.71 -4.83
CA ALA A 61 16.15 3.34 -3.84
C ALA A 61 16.63 3.61 -2.41
N HIS A 62 15.77 4.21 -1.58
CA HIS A 62 16.03 4.56 -0.18
C HIS A 62 17.16 5.56 0.07
N LYS A 63 17.78 6.11 -0.98
CA LYS A 63 18.81 7.14 -0.83
C LYS A 63 18.23 8.33 -0.09
N VAL A 64 18.92 8.75 0.98
CA VAL A 64 18.58 9.96 1.70
C VAL A 64 18.97 11.17 0.86
N VAL A 65 18.02 12.05 0.61
CA VAL A 65 18.18 13.32 -0.10
C VAL A 65 17.68 14.46 0.77
N VAL A 66 18.10 15.68 0.45
CA VAL A 66 17.64 16.91 1.11
C VAL A 66 16.64 17.59 0.18
N ALA A 67 15.45 17.89 0.69
CA ALA A 67 14.40 18.58 -0.06
C ALA A 67 14.82 20.01 -0.43
N GLY A 68 14.42 20.44 -1.63
CA GLY A 68 14.54 21.82 -2.07
C GLY A 68 13.43 22.72 -1.50
N ASP A 69 13.14 23.80 -2.21
CA ASP A 69 12.13 24.77 -1.79
C ASP A 69 10.69 24.32 -2.08
N VAL A 70 10.51 23.43 -3.06
CA VAL A 70 9.20 22.94 -3.52
C VAL A 70 9.23 21.42 -3.68
N ASP A 71 8.24 20.76 -3.10
CA ASP A 71 7.96 19.35 -3.30
C ASP A 71 7.16 19.16 -4.60
N HIS A 72 7.67 18.31 -5.50
CA HIS A 72 7.00 18.00 -6.76
C HIS A 72 6.43 16.58 -6.82
N ASP A 73 6.66 15.80 -5.76
CA ASP A 73 6.30 14.40 -5.65
C ASP A 73 5.02 14.20 -4.85
N HIS A 74 4.64 15.16 -4.00
CA HIS A 74 3.44 15.09 -3.16
C HIS A 74 2.40 16.14 -3.57
N PHE A 75 1.17 15.96 -3.09
CA PHE A 75 0.03 16.84 -3.37
C PHE A 75 0.24 18.27 -2.84
N ASP A 76 0.73 18.43 -1.61
CA ASP A 76 1.09 19.74 -1.07
C ASP A 76 2.55 20.04 -1.42
N PRO A 77 2.85 21.13 -2.16
CA PRO A 77 4.21 21.51 -2.52
C PRO A 77 5.11 21.84 -1.32
N ARG A 78 4.57 21.91 -0.11
CA ARG A 78 5.30 22.17 1.13
C ARG A 78 5.53 20.92 1.97
N TYR A 79 5.06 19.75 1.53
CA TYR A 79 5.10 18.51 2.32
C TYR A 79 6.53 18.10 2.67
N PHE A 80 7.40 17.92 1.67
CA PHE A 80 8.85 17.87 1.85
C PHE A 80 9.50 19.10 1.19
N ALA A 81 9.55 20.20 1.94
CA ALA A 81 10.23 21.43 1.54
C ALA A 81 11.14 21.96 2.66
N GLY A 82 12.03 22.89 2.32
CA GLY A 82 12.81 23.64 3.30
C GLY A 82 13.94 22.83 3.95
N GLY A 83 14.61 21.97 3.18
CA GLY A 83 15.78 21.23 3.65
C GLY A 83 15.47 19.96 4.47
N VAL A 84 14.23 19.49 4.46
CA VAL A 84 13.86 18.21 5.09
C VAL A 84 14.63 17.06 4.43
N ARG A 85 15.18 16.17 5.27
CA ARG A 85 15.80 14.93 4.79
C ARG A 85 14.74 13.87 4.59
N TRP A 86 14.68 13.30 3.40
CA TRP A 86 13.73 12.23 3.07
C TRP A 86 14.40 11.15 2.22
N GLN A 87 13.74 10.01 2.06
CA GLN A 87 14.27 8.86 1.32
C GLN A 87 13.54 8.72 -0.01
N LEU A 88 14.29 8.57 -1.09
CA LEU A 88 13.72 8.27 -2.41
C LEU A 88 12.94 6.94 -2.39
N PRO A 89 11.82 6.85 -3.13
CA PRO A 89 10.97 5.67 -3.13
C PRO A 89 11.67 4.47 -3.78
N ASP A 90 11.39 3.27 -3.27
CA ASP A 90 11.79 2.00 -3.89
C ASP A 90 10.58 1.37 -4.60
N LEU A 91 10.21 1.91 -5.76
CA LEU A 91 9.02 1.46 -6.51
C LEU A 91 9.11 -0.02 -6.88
N ALA A 92 10.29 -0.50 -7.30
CA ALA A 92 10.51 -1.90 -7.63
C ALA A 92 10.38 -2.81 -6.39
N GLY A 93 10.83 -2.35 -5.21
CA GLY A 93 10.59 -3.03 -3.94
C GLY A 93 9.12 -3.08 -3.57
N SER A 94 8.42 -1.95 -3.69
CA SER A 94 6.98 -1.88 -3.44
C SER A 94 6.19 -2.80 -4.38
N GLU A 95 6.53 -2.86 -5.66
CA GLU A 95 5.87 -3.74 -6.63
C GLU A 95 6.07 -5.23 -6.31
N ARG A 96 7.29 -5.63 -5.93
CA ARG A 96 7.55 -7.01 -5.46
C ARG A 96 6.75 -7.33 -4.20
N ALA A 97 6.64 -6.38 -3.27
CA ALA A 97 5.84 -6.55 -2.07
C ALA A 97 4.35 -6.67 -2.43
N TYR A 98 3.81 -5.75 -3.23
CA TYR A 98 2.42 -5.78 -3.69
C TYR A 98 2.06 -7.06 -4.43
N ALA A 99 2.95 -7.59 -5.27
CA ALA A 99 2.74 -8.89 -5.92
C ALA A 99 2.59 -10.01 -4.89
N GLY A 100 3.47 -10.04 -3.87
CA GLY A 100 3.36 -11.00 -2.77
C GLY A 100 2.08 -10.83 -1.93
N ALA A 101 1.59 -9.60 -1.75
CA ALA A 101 0.29 -9.35 -1.12
C ALA A 101 -0.87 -9.88 -1.96
N ARG A 102 -0.87 -9.57 -3.26
CA ARG A 102 -1.89 -10.06 -4.19
C ARG A 102 -1.97 -11.58 -4.13
N ASP A 103 -0.83 -12.26 -4.32
CA ASP A 103 -0.77 -13.72 -4.35
C ASP A 103 -1.28 -14.34 -3.02
N ALA A 104 -0.91 -13.76 -1.87
CA ALA A 104 -1.37 -14.24 -0.57
C ALA A 104 -2.88 -14.01 -0.34
N TRP A 105 -3.42 -12.90 -0.82
CA TRP A 105 -4.85 -12.62 -0.73
C TRP A 105 -5.66 -13.55 -1.66
N GLU A 106 -5.21 -13.72 -2.90
CA GLU A 106 -5.89 -14.54 -3.90
C GLU A 106 -5.91 -16.03 -3.52
N GLN A 107 -4.82 -16.55 -2.93
CA GLN A 107 -4.76 -17.93 -2.41
C GLN A 107 -5.87 -18.22 -1.38
N ASP A 108 -6.36 -17.19 -0.69
CA ASP A 108 -7.41 -17.27 0.31
C ASP A 108 -8.80 -16.87 -0.23
N GLY A 109 -8.92 -16.66 -1.55
CA GLY A 109 -10.13 -16.15 -2.19
C GLY A 109 -10.49 -14.73 -1.77
N ARG A 110 -9.49 -13.92 -1.41
CA ARG A 110 -9.63 -12.50 -1.06
C ARG A 110 -9.15 -11.62 -2.21
N LYS A 111 -9.51 -10.34 -2.20
CA LYS A 111 -9.18 -9.40 -3.28
C LYS A 111 -8.60 -8.10 -2.76
N ILE A 112 -7.61 -7.61 -3.50
CA ILE A 112 -7.13 -6.23 -3.40
C ILE A 112 -7.45 -5.56 -4.73
N LEU A 113 -8.17 -4.46 -4.70
CA LEU A 113 -8.57 -3.68 -5.88
C LEU A 113 -7.98 -2.29 -5.76
N ASP A 114 -7.75 -1.62 -6.89
CA ASP A 114 -7.23 -0.25 -6.93
C ASP A 114 -8.22 0.70 -7.61
N ALA A 115 -8.77 1.60 -6.80
CA ALA A 115 -9.70 2.65 -7.21
C ALA A 115 -9.02 4.03 -7.30
N THR A 116 -7.68 4.08 -7.31
CA THR A 116 -6.94 5.34 -7.40
C THR A 116 -7.14 5.98 -8.76
N VAL A 117 -7.74 7.17 -8.78
CA VAL A 117 -7.95 7.96 -9.99
C VAL A 117 -6.60 8.39 -10.58
N GLY A 118 -6.28 7.91 -11.79
CA GLY A 118 -5.04 8.26 -12.48
C GLY A 118 -3.76 7.64 -11.89
N GLY A 119 -3.88 6.76 -10.88
CA GLY A 119 -2.74 6.10 -10.26
C GLY A 119 -2.04 5.13 -11.20
N LYS A 120 -0.71 5.10 -11.18
CA LYS A 120 0.14 4.32 -12.10
C LYS A 120 0.46 2.90 -11.62
N LEU A 121 0.01 2.52 -10.42
CA LEU A 121 0.17 1.14 -9.94
C LEU A 121 -0.67 0.19 -10.80
N THR A 122 -0.07 -0.90 -11.28
CA THR A 122 -0.73 -1.89 -12.15
C THR A 122 -0.78 -3.29 -11.56
N VAL A 123 -0.28 -3.48 -10.34
CA VAL A 123 -0.20 -4.80 -9.68
C VAL A 123 -1.57 -5.37 -9.34
N PHE A 124 -2.54 -4.50 -9.02
CA PHE A 124 -3.89 -4.86 -8.62
C PHE A 124 -4.91 -4.48 -9.72
N PRO A 125 -6.01 -5.24 -9.87
CA PRO A 125 -7.08 -4.88 -10.79
C PRO A 125 -7.64 -3.48 -10.50
N LYS A 126 -7.83 -2.68 -11.55
CA LYS A 126 -8.42 -1.35 -11.45
C LYS A 126 -9.94 -1.43 -11.35
N VAL A 127 -10.52 -0.56 -10.51
CA VAL A 127 -11.98 -0.37 -10.41
C VAL A 127 -12.32 1.11 -10.41
N GLU A 128 -13.54 1.44 -10.85
CA GLU A 128 -13.99 2.83 -10.91
C GLU A 128 -14.24 3.41 -9.51
N TYR A 129 -13.56 4.52 -9.19
CA TYR A 129 -13.65 5.19 -7.89
C TYR A 129 -15.09 5.51 -7.48
N LYS A 130 -15.87 6.10 -8.38
CA LYS A 130 -17.26 6.48 -8.11
C LYS A 130 -18.13 5.25 -7.84
N ALA A 131 -17.92 4.16 -8.58
CA ALA A 131 -18.69 2.93 -8.38
C ALA A 131 -18.48 2.32 -6.99
N VAL A 132 -17.27 2.47 -6.42
CA VAL A 132 -16.96 2.01 -5.05
C VAL A 132 -17.66 2.87 -3.99
N LEU A 133 -17.76 4.19 -4.18
CA LEU A 133 -18.34 5.11 -3.20
C LEU A 133 -19.86 5.25 -3.27
N GLU A 134 -20.44 5.12 -4.46
CA GLU A 134 -21.88 5.31 -4.68
C GLU A 134 -22.74 4.13 -4.21
N GLY A 135 -22.12 3.07 -3.68
CA GLY A 135 -22.78 2.14 -2.78
C GLY A 135 -24.04 1.49 -3.35
N ARG A 136 -23.88 0.64 -4.36
CA ARG A 136 -24.54 -0.67 -4.17
C ARG A 136 -23.64 -1.40 -3.19
N SER A 137 -24.15 -1.64 -1.98
CA SER A 137 -23.51 -2.54 -1.02
C SER A 137 -23.14 -3.82 -1.75
N LEU A 138 -21.84 -4.00 -2.04
CA LEU A 138 -21.34 -5.22 -2.65
C LEU A 138 -21.69 -6.35 -1.69
N THR A 139 -22.67 -7.15 -2.07
CA THR A 139 -22.88 -8.42 -1.39
C THR A 139 -21.60 -9.24 -1.52
N ALA A 140 -21.29 -10.12 -0.55
CA ALA A 140 -20.12 -10.99 -0.62
C ALA A 140 -20.04 -11.77 -1.94
N ARG A 141 -21.19 -11.97 -2.60
CA ARG A 141 -21.34 -12.59 -3.90
C ARG A 141 -20.83 -11.71 -5.05
N GLU A 142 -21.14 -10.42 -5.07
CA GLU A 142 -20.67 -9.48 -6.10
C GLU A 142 -19.17 -9.21 -5.98
N ALA A 143 -18.65 -9.11 -4.75
CA ALA A 143 -17.22 -9.00 -4.52
C ALA A 143 -16.45 -10.24 -5.00
N SER A 144 -17.06 -11.44 -4.96
CA SER A 144 -16.45 -12.68 -5.46
C SER A 144 -16.39 -12.78 -6.99
N GLN A 145 -17.14 -11.95 -7.73
CA GLN A 145 -17.25 -12.01 -9.20
C GLN A 145 -16.42 -10.96 -9.97
N LEU A 146 -15.79 -10.00 -9.27
CA LEU A 146 -14.82 -9.03 -9.84
C LEU A 146 -13.40 -9.60 -9.99
#